data_AF-A0A8H5MF32-F1
#
_entry.id   AF-A0A8H5MF32-F1
#
_cell.length_a   1.000
_cell.length_b   1.000
_cell.length_c   1.000
_cell.angle_alpha   90.00
_cell.angle_beta   90.00
_cell.angle_gamma   90.00
#
_symmetry.space_group_name_H-M   'P 1'
#
loop_
_entity.id
_entity.type
_entity.pdbx_description
1 polymer ?
#
loop_
_entity_poly.entity_id
_entity_poly.type
_entity_poly.pdbx_seq_one_letter_code
_entity_poly.pdbx_strand_id
1 'polypeptide(L)'
;MSFLRSLTGCGSAPRLTRLFSLSFSARSNAAWTGFDDVNKQLHKTLTDERYVAAKGPTDFDLPEKKWLEQSKLITANYANLSYLNNNPYYGRSVDVVDGDVGKAFKRLDSILTRNMVRRELRLTERHEKKGPKRRRLESERWRRLFAHEVRKSVQLVTKIRKRGA
;
A
#
# COMPACT_ATOMS: atom_id res chain seq x y z
N MET A 1 -6.36 34.76 66.00
CA MET A 1 -5.31 35.75 66.30
C MET A 1 -4.87 36.30 64.95
N SER A 2 -5.50 37.32 64.35
CA SER A 2 -5.79 38.69 64.82
C SER A 2 -4.55 39.44 65.29
N PHE A 3 -4.45 40.68 64.80
CA PHE A 3 -3.58 41.80 65.18
C PHE A 3 -2.31 41.99 64.34
N LEU A 4 -1.95 43.19 63.86
CA LEU A 4 -2.61 44.48 63.59
C LEU A 4 -1.49 45.38 63.01
N ARG A 5 -1.82 46.29 62.07
CA ARG A 5 -1.31 47.70 61.93
C ARG A 5 0.20 47.99 61.75
N SER A 6 0.66 49.11 61.20
CA SER A 6 0.10 50.19 60.37
C SER A 6 1.23 51.15 59.93
N LEU A 7 1.09 51.68 58.72
CA LEU A 7 1.22 53.10 58.30
C LEU A 7 2.57 53.87 58.26
N THR A 8 2.58 54.74 57.23
CA THR A 8 3.39 55.96 56.94
C THR A 8 4.72 55.72 56.21
N GLY A 9 5.10 56.42 55.14
CA GLY A 9 4.47 57.51 54.39
C GLY A 9 5.45 58.15 53.39
N CYS A 10 4.88 58.84 52.39
CA CYS A 10 5.37 59.97 51.61
C CYS A 10 6.56 59.82 50.62
N GLY A 11 6.34 60.23 49.36
CA GLY A 11 7.42 60.55 48.43
C GLY A 11 7.03 60.70 46.96
N SER A 12 6.47 61.86 46.58
CA SER A 12 6.70 62.56 45.30
C SER A 12 6.27 61.90 43.97
N ALA A 13 5.15 62.37 43.40
CA ALA A 13 4.88 62.33 41.96
C ALA A 13 5.75 63.35 41.20
N PRO A 14 6.06 63.12 39.90
CA PRO A 14 5.32 63.89 38.91
C PRO A 14 4.84 63.11 37.68
N ARG A 15 3.80 63.69 37.08
CA ARG A 15 3.03 63.24 35.93
C ARG A 15 3.87 63.13 34.67
N LEU A 16 3.78 61.99 33.99
CA LEU A 16 4.03 61.89 32.55
C LEU A 16 2.81 61.23 31.89
N THR A 17 2.10 62.05 31.14
CA THR A 17 1.06 61.67 30.18
C THR A 17 1.62 60.67 29.17
N ARG A 18 1.20 59.39 29.26
CA ARG A 18 1.35 58.45 28.14
C ARG A 18 0.06 58.44 27.34
N LEU A 19 0.16 58.97 26.13
CA LEU A 19 -0.83 58.83 25.08
C LEU A 19 -1.03 57.34 24.77
N PHE A 20 -2.29 56.92 24.70
CA PHE A 20 -2.69 55.64 24.13
C PHE A 20 -2.32 55.64 22.64
N SER A 21 -1.48 54.69 22.20
CA SER A 21 -1.46 54.26 20.81
C SER A 21 -1.92 52.81 20.75
N LEU A 22 -3.19 52.59 20.44
CA LEU A 22 -3.64 51.30 19.91
C LEU A 22 -3.05 51.17 18.50
N SER A 23 -2.04 50.32 18.35
CA SER A 23 -1.60 49.88 17.02
C SER A 23 -2.67 48.95 16.45
N PHE A 24 -3.48 49.47 15.53
CA PHE A 24 -4.37 48.69 14.68
C PHE A 24 -3.51 47.79 13.77
N SER A 25 -3.43 46.49 14.09
CA SER A 25 -2.85 45.49 13.19
C SER A 25 -3.78 45.34 11.99
N ALA A 26 -3.39 45.92 10.85
CA ALA A 26 -4.04 45.67 9.57
C ALA A 26 -4.00 44.15 9.30
N ARG A 27 -5.16 43.49 9.39
CA ARG A 27 -5.33 42.11 8.99
C ARG A 27 -5.17 42.06 7.47
N SER A 28 -3.98 41.68 7.01
CA SER A 28 -3.67 41.58 5.58
C SER A 28 -4.59 40.56 4.91
N ASN A 29 -5.10 40.91 3.72
CA ASN A 29 -6.02 40.17 2.86
C ASN A 29 -5.46 38.82 2.33
N ALA A 30 -5.02 37.90 3.19
CA ALA A 30 -4.40 36.63 2.79
C ALA A 30 -5.40 35.52 2.38
N ALA A 31 -6.70 35.75 2.53
CA ALA A 31 -7.72 34.75 2.21
C ALA A 31 -8.09 34.68 0.72
N TRP A 32 -7.82 35.74 -0.06
CA TRP A 32 -8.17 35.82 -1.48
C TRP A 32 -6.99 35.52 -2.42
N THR A 33 -5.74 35.58 -1.94
CA THR A 33 -4.56 35.28 -2.77
C THR A 33 -4.41 33.79 -3.09
N GLY A 34 -4.87 32.90 -2.21
CA GLY A 34 -4.79 31.44 -2.43
C GLY A 34 -5.71 30.93 -3.55
N PHE A 35 -6.87 31.56 -3.74
CA PHE A 35 -7.79 31.21 -4.84
C PHE A 35 -7.20 31.62 -6.20
N ASP A 36 -6.62 32.81 -6.28
CA ASP A 36 -5.96 33.30 -7.48
C ASP A 36 -4.73 32.46 -7.86
N ASP A 37 -3.96 31.98 -6.88
CA ASP A 37 -2.80 31.14 -7.12
C ASP A 37 -3.17 29.73 -7.61
N VAL A 38 -4.22 29.12 -7.06
CA VAL A 38 -4.76 27.84 -7.57
C VAL A 38 -5.28 28.02 -8.99
N ASN A 39 -6.01 29.10 -9.27
CA ASN A 39 -6.55 29.34 -10.61
C ASN A 39 -5.46 29.65 -11.64
N LYS A 40 -4.39 30.37 -11.25
CA LYS A 40 -3.20 30.58 -12.08
C LYS A 40 -2.42 29.28 -12.31
N GLN A 41 -2.30 28.43 -11.30
CA GLN A 41 -1.68 27.11 -11.42
C GLN A 41 -2.49 26.22 -12.38
N LEU A 42 -3.81 26.17 -12.21
CA LEU A 42 -4.71 25.41 -13.10
C LEU A 42 -4.68 25.93 -14.54
N HIS A 43 -4.66 27.26 -14.73
CA HIS A 43 -4.55 27.85 -16.06
C HIS A 43 -3.21 27.49 -16.70
N LYS A 44 -2.11 27.53 -15.94
CA LYS A 44 -0.77 27.14 -16.41
C LYS A 44 -0.71 25.67 -16.81
N THR A 45 -1.23 24.75 -15.99
CA THR A 45 -1.24 23.32 -16.33
C THR A 45 -2.11 23.01 -17.54
N LEU A 46 -3.28 23.63 -17.67
CA LEU A 46 -4.16 23.47 -18.83
C LEU A 46 -3.52 24.03 -20.12
N THR A 47 -2.80 25.14 -20.05
CA THR A 47 -2.06 25.67 -21.20
C THR A 47 -0.87 24.81 -21.57
N ASP A 48 -0.15 24.25 -20.58
CA ASP A 48 0.99 23.37 -20.80
C ASP A 48 0.53 22.05 -21.44
N GLU A 49 -0.57 21.45 -20.98
CA GLU A 49 -1.17 20.25 -21.59
C GLU A 49 -1.65 20.50 -23.02
N ARG A 50 -2.30 21.64 -23.28
CA ARG A 50 -2.71 22.03 -24.64
C ARG A 50 -1.50 22.30 -25.55
N TYR A 51 -0.44 22.88 -25.01
CA TYR A 51 0.81 23.15 -25.72
C TYR A 51 1.56 21.85 -26.06
N VAL A 52 1.57 20.88 -25.15
CA VAL A 52 2.11 19.51 -25.37
C VAL A 52 1.29 18.77 -26.42
N ALA A 53 -0.05 18.84 -26.36
CA ALA A 53 -0.93 18.21 -27.34
C ALA A 53 -0.80 18.82 -28.75
N ALA A 54 -0.59 20.14 -28.86
CA ALA A 54 -0.45 20.83 -30.14
C ALA A 54 0.91 20.58 -30.84
N LYS A 55 1.96 20.21 -30.10
CA LYS A 55 3.32 20.03 -30.63
C LYS A 55 3.53 18.67 -31.33
N GLY A 56 2.48 17.83 -31.38
CA GLY A 56 2.59 16.43 -31.82
C GLY A 56 3.35 15.56 -30.81
N PRO A 57 3.35 14.23 -30.97
CA PRO A 57 4.16 13.37 -30.12
C PRO A 57 5.62 13.79 -30.24
N THR A 58 6.21 14.23 -29.13
CA THR A 58 7.67 14.46 -29.09
C THR A 58 8.39 13.14 -29.39
N ASP A 59 9.65 13.19 -29.79
CA ASP A 59 10.45 11.98 -30.12
C ASP A 59 10.49 10.95 -28.95
N PHE A 60 10.20 11.38 -27.72
CA PHE A 60 10.07 10.53 -26.52
C PHE A 60 8.65 9.98 -26.29
N ASP A 61 7.63 10.56 -26.90
CA ASP A 61 6.23 10.14 -26.79
C ASP A 61 5.78 9.12 -27.82
N LEU A 62 6.61 8.91 -28.86
CA LEU A 62 6.40 7.90 -29.89
C LEU A 62 6.22 6.52 -29.22
N PRO A 63 5.19 5.75 -29.61
CA PRO A 63 4.96 4.41 -29.11
C PRO A 63 6.22 3.55 -29.23
N GLU A 64 6.95 3.68 -30.34
CA GLU A 64 8.15 2.92 -30.60
C GLU A 64 9.25 3.15 -29.55
N LYS A 65 9.48 4.40 -29.11
CA LYS A 65 10.46 4.68 -28.06
C LYS A 65 10.00 4.22 -26.68
N LYS A 66 8.73 4.43 -26.35
CA LYS A 66 8.12 3.88 -25.12
C LYS A 66 8.27 2.37 -25.06
N TRP A 67 8.00 1.68 -26.17
CA TRP A 67 8.15 0.24 -26.28
C TRP A 67 9.62 -0.19 -26.23
N LEU A 68 10.53 0.57 -26.83
CA LEU A 68 11.96 0.27 -26.81
C LEU A 68 12.57 0.45 -25.41
N GLU A 69 12.16 1.48 -24.67
CA GLU A 69 12.55 1.65 -23.25
C GLU A 69 11.97 0.55 -22.35
N GLN A 70 10.67 0.25 -22.49
CA GLN A 70 10.05 -0.85 -21.77
C GLN A 70 10.71 -2.19 -22.10
N SER A 71 11.03 -2.43 -23.37
CA SER A 71 11.77 -3.60 -23.85
C SER A 71 13.16 -3.67 -23.21
N LYS A 72 13.92 -2.57 -23.14
CA LYS A 72 15.23 -2.52 -22.46
C LYS A 72 15.12 -2.85 -20.97
N LEU A 73 14.14 -2.30 -20.27
CA LEU A 73 13.88 -2.60 -18.85
C LEU A 73 13.52 -4.07 -18.65
N ILE A 74 12.65 -4.60 -19.51
CA ILE A 74 12.30 -6.02 -19.59
C ILE A 74 13.58 -6.84 -19.80
N THR A 75 14.34 -6.62 -20.87
CA THR A 75 15.58 -7.34 -21.17
C THR A 75 16.59 -7.26 -20.03
N ALA A 76 16.75 -6.12 -19.36
CA ALA A 76 17.63 -5.98 -18.20
C ALA A 76 17.14 -6.82 -16.99
N ASN A 77 15.83 -6.79 -16.70
CA ASN A 77 15.21 -7.62 -15.67
C ASN A 77 15.32 -9.13 -16.01
N TYR A 78 15.23 -9.49 -17.29
CA TYR A 78 15.27 -10.88 -17.78
C TYR A 78 16.69 -11.39 -18.09
N ALA A 79 17.70 -10.53 -18.22
CA ALA A 79 19.10 -10.91 -18.46
C ALA A 79 19.68 -11.70 -17.28
N ASN A 80 19.30 -11.34 -16.04
CA ASN A 80 19.57 -12.17 -14.86
C ASN A 80 18.63 -13.38 -14.73
N LEU A 81 17.51 -13.41 -15.47
CA LEU A 81 16.51 -14.47 -15.37
C LEU A 81 16.93 -15.78 -16.06
N SER A 82 17.86 -15.77 -17.01
CA SER A 82 18.38 -17.02 -17.61
C SER A 82 19.07 -17.93 -16.57
N TYR A 83 19.75 -17.32 -15.58
CA TYR A 83 20.39 -18.03 -14.46
C TYR A 83 19.41 -18.32 -13.30
N LEU A 84 18.39 -17.47 -13.11
CA LEU A 84 17.38 -17.64 -12.06
C LEU A 84 16.26 -18.64 -12.44
N ASN A 85 15.86 -18.74 -13.71
CA ASN A 85 14.74 -19.57 -14.17
C ASN A 85 15.02 -21.09 -14.15
N ASN A 86 16.28 -21.49 -14.23
CA ASN A 86 16.65 -22.92 -14.25
C ASN A 86 16.91 -23.50 -12.86
N ASN A 87 16.71 -22.71 -11.81
CA ASN A 87 16.96 -23.13 -10.44
C ASN A 87 15.68 -23.70 -9.80
N PRO A 88 15.65 -24.98 -9.34
CA PRO A 88 14.49 -25.56 -8.65
C PRO A 88 14.12 -24.83 -7.34
N TYR A 89 15.01 -23.96 -6.84
CA TYR A 89 14.81 -23.12 -5.65
C TYR A 89 14.14 -21.77 -5.94
N TYR A 90 13.97 -21.36 -7.21
CA TYR A 90 13.50 -20.02 -7.62
C TYR A 90 12.04 -19.70 -7.25
N GLY A 91 11.27 -20.66 -6.71
CA GLY A 91 9.94 -20.44 -6.12
C GLY A 91 9.80 -20.87 -4.66
N ARG A 92 10.93 -21.18 -4.01
CA ARG A 92 11.00 -21.73 -2.64
C ARG A 92 12.05 -21.01 -1.79
N SER A 93 12.56 -19.89 -2.27
CA SER A 93 13.42 -18.95 -1.55
C SER A 93 12.58 -17.77 -1.08
N VAL A 94 12.92 -17.24 0.10
CA VAL A 94 12.30 -16.05 0.68
C VAL A 94 13.41 -15.22 1.28
N ASP A 95 13.52 -13.97 0.85
CA ASP A 95 14.47 -13.03 1.43
C ASP A 95 14.04 -12.63 2.85
N VAL A 96 15.02 -12.50 3.73
CA VAL A 96 14.82 -12.00 5.07
C VAL A 96 14.82 -10.48 5.01
N VAL A 97 13.69 -9.87 5.35
CA VAL A 97 13.53 -8.41 5.41
C VAL A 97 13.65 -7.98 6.86
N ASP A 98 14.38 -6.90 7.12
CA ASP A 98 14.57 -6.30 8.46
C ASP A 98 15.19 -7.23 9.51
N GLY A 99 15.90 -8.29 9.08
CA GLY A 99 16.45 -9.30 9.99
C GLY A 99 15.41 -10.18 10.68
N ASP A 100 14.12 -10.05 10.37
CA ASP A 100 13.05 -10.88 10.94
C ASP A 100 12.97 -12.24 10.24
N VAL A 101 13.83 -13.14 10.71
CA VAL A 101 13.91 -14.53 10.24
C VAL A 101 12.61 -15.30 10.55
N GLY A 102 11.91 -14.97 11.64
CA GLY A 102 10.68 -15.66 12.05
C GLY A 102 9.55 -15.45 11.03
N LYS A 103 9.37 -14.21 10.57
CA LYS A 103 8.39 -13.87 9.53
C LYS A 103 8.77 -14.47 8.18
N ALA A 104 10.06 -14.48 7.83
CA ALA A 104 10.55 -15.13 6.63
C ALA A 104 10.23 -16.64 6.61
N PHE A 105 10.44 -17.35 7.73
CA PHE A 105 10.09 -18.76 7.85
C PHE A 105 8.59 -19.02 7.71
N LYS A 106 7.73 -18.21 8.34
CA LYS A 106 6.26 -18.34 8.19
C LYS A 106 5.80 -18.13 6.73
N ARG A 107 6.44 -17.19 6.04
CA ARG A 107 6.18 -16.94 4.62
C ARG A 107 6.61 -18.12 3.77
N LEU A 108 7.80 -18.66 4.01
CA LEU A 108 8.31 -19.85 3.34
C LEU A 108 7.39 -21.06 3.58
N ASP A 109 6.95 -21.28 4.82
CA ASP A 109 6.03 -22.36 5.21
C ASP A 109 4.70 -22.28 4.43
N SER A 110 4.15 -21.08 4.30
CA SER A 110 2.94 -20.82 3.52
C SER A 110 3.14 -21.11 2.03
N ILE A 111 4.31 -20.77 1.46
CA ILE A 111 4.65 -21.05 0.06
C ILE A 111 4.74 -22.57 -0.16
N LEU A 112 5.45 -23.30 0.72
CA LEU A 112 5.59 -24.76 0.62
C LEU A 112 4.25 -25.48 0.75
N THR A 113 3.36 -24.96 1.61
CA THR A 113 2.00 -25.50 1.80
C THR A 113 1.13 -25.26 0.57
N ARG A 114 1.12 -24.06 0.01
CA ARG A 114 0.34 -23.74 -1.21
C ARG A 114 0.79 -24.58 -2.41
N ASN A 115 2.10 -24.77 -2.55
CA ASN A 115 2.71 -25.58 -3.61
C ASN A 115 2.66 -27.10 -3.31
N MET A 116 2.09 -27.51 -2.17
CA MET A 116 1.89 -28.90 -1.78
C MET A 116 3.18 -29.73 -1.70
N VAL A 117 4.35 -29.09 -1.51
CA VAL A 117 5.68 -29.73 -1.58
C VAL A 117 5.84 -30.82 -0.53
N ARG A 118 5.43 -30.54 0.72
CA ARG A 118 5.53 -31.50 1.82
C ARG A 118 4.66 -32.74 1.60
N ARG A 119 3.46 -32.55 1.05
CA ARG A 119 2.55 -33.66 0.74
C ARG A 119 3.14 -34.51 -0.38
N GLU A 120 3.67 -33.89 -1.43
CA GLU A 120 4.31 -34.61 -2.53
C GLU A 120 5.52 -35.39 -2.05
N LEU A 121 6.35 -34.80 -1.18
CA LEU A 121 7.49 -35.49 -0.57
C LEU A 121 7.02 -36.78 0.13
N ARG A 122 6.00 -36.71 0.99
CA ARG A 122 5.45 -37.90 1.67
C ARG A 122 4.86 -38.94 0.72
N LEU A 123 4.22 -38.52 -0.37
CA LEU A 123 3.63 -39.42 -1.35
C LEU A 123 4.69 -40.09 -2.25
N THR A 124 5.80 -39.41 -2.49
CA THR A 124 6.88 -39.88 -3.37
C THR A 124 7.96 -40.68 -2.63
N GLU A 125 8.01 -40.61 -1.29
CA GLU A 125 8.90 -41.43 -0.43
C GLU A 125 8.85 -42.92 -0.79
N ARG A 126 7.69 -43.44 -1.23
CA ARG A 126 7.53 -44.83 -1.67
C ARG A 126 6.79 -44.89 -3.00
N HIS A 127 7.13 -45.88 -3.82
CA HIS A 127 6.43 -46.10 -5.08
C HIS A 127 4.97 -46.52 -4.85
N GLU A 128 4.04 -45.68 -5.28
CA GLU A 128 2.61 -46.01 -5.37
C GLU A 128 2.31 -46.62 -6.76
N LYS A 129 1.75 -47.84 -6.77
CA LYS A 129 1.28 -48.49 -8.01
C LYS A 129 0.21 -47.65 -8.72
N LYS A 130 0.18 -47.71 -10.06
CA LYS A 130 -0.75 -46.93 -10.90
C LYS A 130 -2.24 -47.10 -10.54
N GLY A 131 -2.67 -48.33 -10.23
CA GLY A 131 -4.06 -48.64 -9.86
C GLY A 131 -4.51 -47.94 -8.57
N PRO A 132 -3.85 -48.20 -7.43
CA PRO A 132 -4.08 -47.48 -6.17
C PRO A 132 -4.03 -45.96 -6.32
N LYS A 133 -3.04 -45.43 -7.06
CA LYS A 133 -2.92 -43.99 -7.34
C LYS A 133 -4.17 -43.39 -8.00
N ARG A 134 -4.73 -44.08 -9.01
CA ARG A 134 -5.96 -43.64 -9.69
C ARG A 134 -7.15 -43.59 -8.73
N ARG A 135 -7.37 -44.66 -7.97
CA ARG A 135 -8.47 -44.73 -6.98
C ARG A 135 -8.33 -43.62 -5.94
N ARG A 136 -7.13 -43.41 -5.40
CA ARG A 136 -6.86 -42.34 -4.44
C ARG A 136 -7.19 -40.96 -5.02
N LEU A 137 -6.70 -40.64 -6.22
CA LEU A 137 -6.95 -39.35 -6.87
C LEU A 137 -8.44 -39.11 -7.14
N GLU A 138 -9.16 -40.14 -7.55
CA GLU A 138 -10.62 -40.09 -7.73
C GLU A 138 -11.34 -39.82 -6.40
N SER A 139 -11.04 -40.57 -5.35
CA SER A 139 -11.62 -40.35 -4.01
C SER A 139 -11.24 -39.00 -3.41
N GLU A 140 -10.03 -38.50 -3.63
CA GLU A 140 -9.63 -37.15 -3.24
C GLU A 140 -10.43 -36.08 -3.99
N ARG A 141 -10.58 -36.22 -5.31
CA ARG A 141 -11.36 -35.30 -6.14
C ARG A 141 -12.80 -35.26 -5.68
N TRP A 142 -13.43 -36.41 -5.47
CA TRP A 142 -14.81 -36.49 -5.01
C TRP A 142 -15.00 -35.83 -3.64
N ARG A 143 -14.11 -36.09 -2.67
CA ARG A 143 -14.17 -35.43 -1.35
C ARG A 143 -14.05 -33.90 -1.45
N ARG A 144 -13.18 -33.40 -2.33
CA ARG A 144 -13.03 -31.95 -2.56
C ARG A 144 -14.31 -31.34 -3.17
N LEU A 145 -14.88 -31.99 -4.17
CA LEU A 145 -16.13 -31.56 -4.80
C LEU A 145 -17.30 -31.60 -3.81
N PHE A 146 -17.45 -32.70 -3.07
CA PHE A 146 -18.47 -32.85 -2.06
C PHE A 146 -18.38 -31.75 -1.00
N ALA A 147 -17.18 -31.50 -0.43
CA ALA A 147 -16.98 -30.45 0.55
C ALA A 147 -17.26 -29.04 -0.02
N HIS A 148 -16.98 -28.82 -1.30
CA HIS A 148 -17.28 -27.56 -1.98
C HIS A 148 -18.79 -27.35 -2.15
N GLU A 149 -19.52 -28.37 -2.61
CA GLU A 149 -20.97 -28.30 -2.77
C GLU A 149 -21.69 -28.17 -1.43
N VAL A 150 -21.27 -28.92 -0.39
CA VAL A 150 -21.78 -28.75 0.97
C VAL A 150 -21.56 -27.33 1.48
N ARG A 151 -20.36 -26.76 1.26
CA ARG A 151 -20.05 -25.38 1.66
C ARG A 151 -20.96 -24.37 0.95
N LYS A 152 -21.21 -24.52 -0.35
CA LYS A 152 -22.13 -23.66 -1.11
C LYS A 152 -23.55 -23.72 -0.55
N SER A 153 -24.07 -24.92 -0.29
CA SER A 153 -25.40 -25.11 0.28
C SER A 153 -25.53 -24.46 1.66
N VAL A 154 -24.55 -24.65 2.54
CA VAL A 154 -24.52 -24.01 3.88
C VAL A 154 -24.43 -22.49 3.77
N GLN A 155 -23.63 -21.97 2.84
CA GLN A 155 -23.53 -20.53 2.59
C GLN A 155 -24.86 -19.95 2.11
N LEU A 156 -25.60 -20.67 1.25
CA LEU A 156 -26.93 -20.25 0.79
C LEU A 156 -27.92 -20.21 1.95
N VAL A 157 -28.02 -21.27 2.75
CA VAL A 157 -28.89 -21.33 3.94
C VAL A 157 -28.54 -20.20 4.91
N THR A 158 -27.26 -19.94 5.13
CA THR A 158 -26.80 -18.84 5.99
C THR A 158 -27.23 -17.48 5.44
N LYS A 159 -27.20 -17.28 4.12
CA LYS A 159 -27.69 -16.04 3.48
C LYS A 159 -29.21 -15.88 3.63
N ILE A 160 -29.98 -16.95 3.45
CA ILE A 160 -31.45 -16.95 3.64
C ILE A 160 -31.80 -16.57 5.08
N ARG A 161 -31.17 -17.24 6.05
CA ARG A 161 -31.34 -16.93 7.48
C ARG A 161 -30.97 -15.49 7.84
N LYS A 162 -29.88 -14.96 7.26
CA LYS A 162 -29.48 -13.55 7.46
C LYS A 162 -30.49 -12.55 6.91
N ARG A 163 -31.28 -12.92 5.89
CA ARG A 163 -32.33 -12.07 5.31
C ARG A 163 -33.60 -12.03 6.18
N GLY A 164 -33.75 -12.94 7.15
CA GLY A 164 -34.87 -12.94 8.08
C GLY A 164 -36.05 -13.84 7.68
N ALA A 165 -35.78 -14.91 6.92
CA ALA A 165 -36.68 -16.06 6.83
C ALA A 165 -36.45 -17.02 8.01
#